data_AF-A0A0N5D350-F1
#
_entry.id   AF-A0A0N5D350-F1
#
_cell.length_a   1.000
_cell.length_b   1.000
_cell.length_c   1.000
_cell.angle_alpha   90.00
_cell.angle_beta   90.00
_cell.angle_gamma   90.00
#
_symmetry.space_group_name_H-M   'P 1'
#
loop_
_entity.id
_entity.type
_entity.pdbx_description
1 polymer ?
#
loop_
_entity_poly.entity_id
_entity_poly.type
_entity_poly.pdbx_seq_one_letter_code
_entity_poly.pdbx_strand_id
1 'polypeptide(L)'
;MKRFQVARELENFGRQNDAVVLNPEENGRYYEEPLKCANILITAGDIVLDVMQAREIYDSMLQHGRRTKRKFIRSELRRWDTSKPIIYTFDGSHTNHEQQVIELALEHWHNITCLNFERKDNDIQGSRIVFTDVDGCASNVGRHPLGEPQFVSLAPECIRLGVIAHEVAHALGFWHEQSRPDRDNYVTVRWENIDRESKGQFLKELPTDVDDGGVPYDYGSIMHYRSKAFSRYEDLFTLNTNIADYQKTIGQRDQLSFNDIRLMNIIYCSNSCPYKLPCQRGGYTDPRRCERCRCPDGFTGKLCDQIMPGYGADCGGRLELTSSWKRITSPNYPREFKEGQECSWLLVAPPGQRVQLRFYGEFEMYCKVRHSLCMDYIEIRNSTDFANTGMRYCCYGTPQSSIMSATEDMLVLFRSFYRSGRGFQAQVRALPASGSFLGWSQWSECSASCGACGVRHRRRICVGGACIGERSESEVCARIPCKGFCTRKTFEQTRCGGLLALFDGMECKRHIFFFPEILNTTL
;
A
#
# COMPACT_ATOMS: atom_id res chain seq x y z
N MET A 1 65.00 13.93 7.04
CA MET A 1 65.52 12.64 6.52
C MET A 1 65.18 11.52 7.50
N LYS A 2 64.70 10.37 7.01
CA LYS A 2 64.18 9.13 7.67
C LYS A 2 62.72 8.94 7.23
N ARG A 3 62.38 8.33 6.09
CA ARG A 3 62.54 6.94 5.57
C ARG A 3 61.98 5.85 6.51
N PHE A 4 60.92 5.21 6.00
CA PHE A 4 60.46 3.82 6.20
C PHE A 4 60.08 3.33 7.60
N GLN A 5 58.75 3.21 7.84
CA GLN A 5 58.09 2.02 8.42
C GLN A 5 56.59 2.30 8.69
N VAL A 6 55.72 2.10 7.70
CA VAL A 6 54.30 1.77 7.93
C VAL A 6 53.83 0.91 6.76
N ALA A 7 54.27 -0.35 6.76
CA ALA A 7 53.76 -1.41 5.89
C ALA A 7 53.98 -2.73 6.63
N ARG A 8 53.15 -2.97 7.67
CA ARG A 8 52.90 -4.26 8.33
C ARG A 8 52.05 -4.08 9.60
N GLU A 9 50.78 -3.72 9.43
CA GLU A 9 49.71 -4.02 10.41
C GLU A 9 48.40 -4.32 9.67
N LEU A 10 48.50 -4.97 8.51
CA LEU A 10 47.41 -5.67 7.82
C LEU A 10 47.70 -7.16 7.96
N GLU A 11 47.26 -7.76 9.06
CA GLU A 11 46.90 -9.18 9.20
C GLU A 11 46.60 -9.46 10.68
N ASN A 12 45.36 -9.89 10.94
CA ASN A 12 44.81 -10.40 12.21
C ASN A 12 44.06 -9.42 13.12
N PHE A 13 42.85 -9.02 12.69
CA PHE A 13 41.67 -9.20 13.54
C PHE A 13 40.44 -9.43 12.66
N GLY A 14 39.98 -10.67 12.61
CA GLY A 14 38.77 -11.07 11.90
C GLY A 14 37.57 -11.20 12.84
N ARG A 15 36.39 -11.14 12.21
CA ARG A 15 35.04 -11.55 12.65
C ARG A 15 34.29 -10.66 13.67
N GLN A 16 33.01 -10.44 13.30
CA GLN A 16 31.87 -9.85 14.05
C GLN A 16 31.90 -8.30 14.15
N ASN A 17 30.88 -7.53 13.74
CA ASN A 17 29.44 -7.77 13.61
C ASN A 17 28.84 -7.05 12.39
N ASP A 18 27.86 -7.71 11.79
CA ASP A 18 26.95 -7.19 10.77
C ASP A 18 26.12 -6.00 11.31
N ALA A 19 26.15 -4.86 10.62
CA ALA A 19 25.21 -3.76 10.84
C ALA A 19 24.32 -3.60 9.59
N VAL A 20 23.13 -4.20 9.68
CA VAL A 20 22.07 -4.16 8.67
C VAL A 20 21.19 -2.94 8.96
N VAL A 21 21.17 -1.95 8.07
CA VAL A 21 20.23 -0.82 8.11
C VAL A 21 19.05 -1.21 7.22
N LEU A 22 17.83 -1.16 7.77
CA LEU A 22 16.60 -1.73 7.19
C LEU A 22 15.54 -0.65 6.99
N ASN A 23 14.81 -0.74 5.88
CA ASN A 23 13.58 0.00 5.58
C ASN A 23 12.69 0.31 6.83
N PRO A 24 12.38 1.59 7.11
CA PRO A 24 11.50 2.04 8.19
C PRO A 24 10.13 1.36 8.25
N GLU A 25 9.59 0.93 7.10
CA GLU A 25 8.28 0.30 7.00
C GLU A 25 8.29 -1.22 7.25
N GLU A 26 9.45 -1.88 7.18
CA GLU A 26 9.54 -3.35 7.24
C GLU A 26 9.87 -3.89 8.63
N ASN A 27 10.64 -3.16 9.46
CA ASN A 27 11.08 -3.64 10.76
C ASN A 27 10.96 -2.58 11.85
N GLY A 28 10.12 -2.84 12.86
CA GLY A 28 9.98 -2.01 14.07
C GLY A 28 11.19 -2.06 15.02
N ARG A 29 12.42 -2.01 14.51
CA ARG A 29 13.64 -1.87 15.32
C ARG A 29 14.60 -0.87 14.67
N TYR A 30 14.67 0.32 15.26
CA TYR A 30 15.75 1.29 15.07
C TYR A 30 16.70 1.21 16.25
N TYR A 31 18.03 1.22 16.01
CA TYR A 31 19.19 1.75 16.77
C TYR A 31 20.42 1.48 15.87
N GLU A 32 21.47 2.28 15.67
CA GLU A 32 22.07 3.43 16.36
C GLU A 32 22.96 4.18 15.32
N GLU A 33 22.96 5.52 15.35
CA GLU A 33 23.99 6.46 14.87
C GLU A 33 24.22 6.75 13.36
N PRO A 34 24.68 7.98 13.02
CA PRO A 34 24.32 8.69 11.80
C PRO A 34 25.45 8.81 10.78
N LEU A 35 25.14 8.68 9.48
CA LEU A 35 25.93 9.32 8.43
C LEU A 35 25.17 10.56 7.93
N LYS A 36 25.75 11.74 8.21
CA LYS A 36 25.44 12.98 7.50
C LYS A 36 26.07 12.92 6.12
N CYS A 37 25.26 12.99 5.06
CA CYS A 37 25.63 13.62 3.80
C CYS A 37 24.37 14.21 3.13
N ALA A 38 24.44 15.50 2.79
CA ALA A 38 23.49 16.29 1.99
C ALA A 38 22.12 16.63 2.61
N ASN A 39 21.66 17.86 2.32
CA ASN A 39 20.36 18.42 2.69
C ASN A 39 19.21 17.67 1.99
N ILE A 40 18.89 16.45 2.43
CA ILE A 40 17.81 15.64 1.87
C ILE A 40 16.67 15.56 2.90
N LEU A 41 15.51 16.12 2.55
CA LEU A 41 14.29 15.99 3.33
C LEU A 41 13.52 14.76 2.83
N ILE A 42 13.47 13.70 3.65
CA ILE A 42 12.66 12.51 3.35
C ILE A 42 11.25 12.73 3.90
N THR A 43 10.31 12.92 2.99
CA THR A 43 8.87 13.00 3.27
C THR A 43 8.20 11.69 2.97
N ALA A 44 7.04 11.47 3.56
CA ALA A 44 6.35 10.20 3.59
C ALA A 44 7.26 8.97 3.87
N GLY A 45 8.37 9.14 4.59
CA GLY A 45 9.27 8.04 5.01
C GLY A 45 10.19 7.45 3.93
N ASP A 46 9.88 7.58 2.65
CA ASP A 46 10.62 7.04 1.50
C ASP A 46 10.65 8.01 0.28
N ILE A 47 10.03 9.20 0.37
CA ILE A 47 10.02 10.20 -0.70
C ILE A 47 11.08 11.26 -0.47
N VAL A 48 12.03 11.36 -1.40
CA VAL A 48 13.04 12.43 -1.41
C VAL A 48 12.49 13.66 -2.14
N LEU A 49 12.35 14.78 -1.42
CA LEU A 49 11.91 16.04 -2.03
C LEU A 49 13.08 16.87 -2.55
N ASP A 50 12.91 17.43 -3.74
CA ASP A 50 13.77 18.51 -4.23
C ASP A 50 13.42 19.86 -3.56
N VAL A 51 14.32 20.84 -3.68
CA VAL A 51 14.19 22.16 -3.04
C VAL A 51 12.94 22.92 -3.52
N MET A 52 12.53 22.75 -4.78
CA MET A 52 11.34 23.40 -5.33
C MET A 52 10.07 22.72 -4.79
N GLN A 53 10.06 21.38 -4.65
CA GLN A 53 8.95 20.65 -4.01
C GLN A 53 8.79 21.06 -2.55
N ALA A 54 9.89 21.08 -1.79
CA ALA A 54 9.87 21.47 -0.39
C ALA A 54 9.33 22.91 -0.23
N ARG A 55 9.67 23.80 -1.17
CA ARG A 55 9.19 25.19 -1.20
C ARG A 55 7.72 25.30 -1.62
N GLU A 56 7.28 24.57 -2.64
CA GLU A 56 5.88 24.53 -3.09
C GLU A 56 4.97 24.01 -1.97
N ILE A 57 5.39 22.95 -1.26
CA ILE A 57 4.68 22.41 -0.10
C ILE A 57 4.64 23.44 1.04
N TYR A 58 5.74 24.17 1.29
CA TYR A 58 5.81 25.18 2.34
C TYR A 58 4.91 26.40 2.06
N ASP A 59 4.98 26.96 0.85
CA ASP A 59 4.25 28.18 0.48
C ASP A 59 2.74 27.95 0.41
N SER A 60 2.32 26.71 0.14
CA SER A 60 0.93 26.31 0.00
C SER A 60 0.24 25.91 1.31
N MET A 61 1.00 25.50 2.35
CA MET A 61 0.48 25.34 3.72
C MET A 61 -0.11 26.64 4.30
N LEU A 62 0.19 27.78 3.70
CA LEU A 62 -0.31 29.10 4.10
C LEU A 62 -1.68 29.46 3.48
N GLN A 63 -2.23 28.66 2.56
CA GLN A 63 -3.47 28.99 1.84
C GLN A 63 -4.57 27.94 2.05
N HIS A 64 -5.73 28.37 2.57
CA HIS A 64 -6.88 27.50 2.81
C HIS A 64 -7.88 27.56 1.64
N GLY A 65 -8.00 26.47 0.88
CA GLY A 65 -8.96 26.32 -0.21
C GLY A 65 -9.74 25.00 -0.15
N ARG A 66 -11.03 25.01 -0.53
CA ARG A 66 -11.96 23.88 -0.43
C ARG A 66 -11.94 22.98 -1.70
N ARG A 67 -11.76 21.66 -1.46
CA ARG A 67 -12.21 20.43 -2.20
C ARG A 67 -11.47 19.82 -3.41
N THR A 68 -11.50 18.46 -3.40
CA THR A 68 -11.39 17.37 -4.43
C THR A 68 -10.14 16.45 -4.42
N LYS A 69 -10.39 15.18 -4.84
CA LYS A 69 -9.69 13.88 -4.62
C LYS A 69 -8.60 13.58 -5.66
N ARG A 70 -7.33 13.20 -5.34
CA ARG A 70 -6.19 13.08 -6.32
C ARG A 70 -4.90 12.33 -5.81
N LYS A 71 -4.06 11.65 -6.65
CA LYS A 71 -2.88 10.79 -6.26
C LYS A 71 -1.52 10.98 -7.01
N PHE A 72 -1.47 11.39 -8.27
CA PHE A 72 -0.30 11.41 -9.17
C PHE A 72 0.19 12.83 -9.47
N ILE A 73 1.48 13.08 -9.72
CA ILE A 73 1.96 14.45 -9.98
C ILE A 73 1.29 15.16 -11.17
N ARG A 74 0.75 16.36 -10.94
CA ARG A 74 -0.01 17.10 -11.97
C ARG A 74 0.89 17.78 -13.01
N SER A 75 2.07 18.26 -12.62
CA SER A 75 2.96 19.03 -13.50
C SER A 75 3.49 18.19 -14.66
N GLU A 76 3.19 18.60 -15.90
CA GLU A 76 3.68 17.93 -17.12
C GLU A 76 5.21 17.99 -17.24
N LEU A 77 5.85 19.04 -16.70
CA LEU A 77 7.32 19.16 -16.69
C LEU A 77 8.00 18.05 -15.88
N ARG A 78 7.27 17.48 -14.90
CA ARG A 78 7.73 16.39 -14.03
C ARG A 78 7.26 15.03 -14.49
N ARG A 79 6.60 14.95 -15.66
CA ARG A 79 6.27 13.69 -16.30
C ARG A 79 7.40 13.30 -17.25
N TRP A 80 7.63 12.00 -17.36
CA TRP A 80 8.57 11.47 -18.34
C TRP A 80 7.99 11.55 -19.76
N ASP A 81 8.82 11.86 -20.74
CA ASP A 81 8.42 11.90 -22.15
C ASP A 81 8.21 10.46 -22.65
N THR A 82 6.97 10.13 -23.03
CA THR A 82 6.60 8.77 -23.46
C THR A 82 7.08 8.42 -24.86
N SER A 83 7.52 9.41 -25.66
CA SER A 83 8.07 9.19 -27.00
C SER A 83 9.50 8.64 -26.97
N LYS A 84 10.17 8.71 -25.81
CA LYS A 84 11.56 8.27 -25.62
C LYS A 84 11.64 7.26 -24.47
N PRO A 85 12.62 6.35 -24.49
CA PRO A 85 12.86 5.51 -23.33
C PRO A 85 13.36 6.35 -22.15
N ILE A 86 12.89 5.99 -20.96
CA ILE A 86 13.40 6.47 -19.67
C ILE A 86 14.77 5.82 -19.47
N ILE A 87 15.81 6.65 -19.46
CA ILE A 87 17.18 6.19 -19.27
C ILE A 87 17.40 5.84 -17.80
N TYR A 88 18.07 4.71 -17.55
CA TYR A 88 18.54 4.35 -16.21
C TYR A 88 19.97 3.83 -16.19
N THR A 89 20.61 3.95 -15.03
CA THR A 89 22.00 3.54 -14.77
C THR A 89 22.15 2.99 -13.36
N PHE A 90 23.19 2.19 -13.13
CA PHE A 90 23.62 1.78 -11.79
C PHE A 90 24.89 2.53 -11.39
N ASP A 91 24.98 2.97 -10.13
CA ASP A 91 26.18 3.65 -9.61
C ASP A 91 27.33 2.67 -9.26
N GLY A 92 27.07 1.36 -9.33
CA GLY A 92 28.01 0.29 -9.02
C GLY A 92 27.84 -0.34 -7.63
N SER A 93 26.88 0.16 -6.82
CA SER A 93 26.58 -0.39 -5.50
C SER A 93 25.86 -1.75 -5.56
N HIS A 94 24.96 -1.95 -6.53
CA HIS A 94 24.22 -3.20 -6.69
C HIS A 94 25.03 -4.29 -7.39
N THR A 95 24.96 -5.51 -6.85
CA THR A 95 25.49 -6.72 -7.46
C THR A 95 24.76 -7.06 -8.77
N ASN A 96 25.37 -7.86 -9.65
CA ASN A 96 24.74 -8.30 -10.89
C ASN A 96 23.38 -8.99 -10.67
N HIS A 97 23.22 -9.71 -9.56
CA HIS A 97 21.95 -10.36 -9.25
C HIS A 97 20.86 -9.34 -8.87
N GLU A 98 21.20 -8.34 -8.06
CA GLU A 98 20.26 -7.29 -7.67
C GLU A 98 19.86 -6.43 -8.87
N GLN A 99 20.82 -6.10 -9.75
CA GLN A 99 20.56 -5.41 -11.02
C GLN A 99 19.52 -6.19 -11.86
N GLN A 100 19.63 -7.51 -11.97
CA GLN A 100 18.65 -8.33 -12.70
C GLN A 100 17.25 -8.25 -12.08
N VAL A 101 17.13 -8.25 -10.74
CA VAL A 101 15.82 -8.12 -10.07
C VAL A 101 15.22 -6.72 -10.29
N ILE A 102 16.06 -5.68 -10.30
CA ILE A 102 15.64 -4.31 -10.64
C ILE A 102 15.16 -4.24 -12.09
N GLU A 103 15.92 -4.81 -13.02
CA GLU A 103 15.57 -4.87 -14.44
C GLU A 103 14.27 -5.65 -14.67
N LEU A 104 14.01 -6.72 -13.92
CA LEU A 104 12.72 -7.44 -13.96
C LEU A 104 11.54 -6.56 -13.52
N ALA A 105 11.74 -5.67 -12.54
CA ALA A 105 10.71 -4.70 -12.13
C ALA A 105 10.45 -3.64 -13.20
N LEU A 106 11.52 -3.18 -13.88
CA LEU A 106 11.40 -2.26 -15.02
C LEU A 106 10.73 -2.95 -16.22
N GLU A 107 11.04 -4.21 -16.47
CA GLU A 107 10.38 -5.03 -17.49
C GLU A 107 8.90 -5.24 -17.15
N HIS A 108 8.57 -5.41 -15.86
CA HIS A 108 7.18 -5.45 -15.43
C HIS A 108 6.44 -4.15 -15.78
N TRP A 109 6.99 -2.98 -15.43
CA TRP A 109 6.42 -1.69 -15.82
C TRP A 109 6.33 -1.51 -17.34
N HIS A 110 7.35 -1.94 -18.08
CA HIS A 110 7.35 -1.97 -19.53
C HIS A 110 6.16 -2.79 -20.03
N ASN A 111 6.04 -4.07 -19.66
CA ASN A 111 5.01 -4.98 -20.19
C ASN A 111 3.56 -4.59 -19.88
N ILE A 112 3.34 -3.70 -18.92
CA ILE A 112 2.00 -3.31 -18.45
C ILE A 112 1.62 -1.86 -18.77
N THR A 113 2.56 -1.06 -19.30
CA THR A 113 2.36 0.34 -19.68
C THR A 113 2.98 0.64 -21.04
N CYS A 114 2.79 1.84 -21.59
CA CYS A 114 3.50 2.30 -22.78
C CYS A 114 4.95 2.72 -22.53
N LEU A 115 5.39 2.80 -21.27
CA LEU A 115 6.71 3.32 -20.89
C LEU A 115 7.82 2.34 -21.26
N ASN A 116 8.92 2.87 -21.78
CA ASN A 116 10.10 2.09 -22.14
C ASN A 116 11.26 2.48 -21.23
N PHE A 117 12.12 1.52 -20.88
CA PHE A 117 13.31 1.73 -20.07
C PHE A 117 14.53 1.27 -20.84
N GLU A 118 15.62 2.03 -20.77
CA GLU A 118 16.87 1.71 -21.47
C GLU A 118 18.07 1.94 -20.54
N ARG A 119 18.92 0.91 -20.39
CA ARG A 119 20.15 1.00 -19.59
C ARG A 119 21.24 1.74 -20.36
N LYS A 120 21.84 2.77 -19.77
CA LYS A 120 22.97 3.50 -20.37
C LYS A 120 24.04 3.90 -19.36
N ASP A 121 24.81 2.94 -18.87
CA ASP A 121 25.79 3.19 -17.80
C ASP A 121 26.88 4.22 -18.16
N ASN A 122 27.14 4.45 -19.46
CA ASN A 122 28.11 5.44 -19.93
C ASN A 122 27.53 6.86 -20.11
N ASP A 123 26.22 7.03 -19.96
CA ASP A 123 25.55 8.32 -20.14
C ASP A 123 25.48 9.10 -18.82
N ILE A 124 26.22 10.20 -18.77
CA ILE A 124 26.36 11.04 -17.57
C ILE A 124 25.47 12.29 -17.68
N GLN A 125 24.88 12.57 -18.85
CA GLN A 125 24.19 13.82 -19.13
C GLN A 125 22.68 13.65 -19.23
N GLY A 126 21.94 14.64 -18.73
CA GLY A 126 20.49 14.70 -18.83
C GLY A 126 19.71 13.84 -17.84
N SER A 127 18.42 13.77 -18.10
CA SER A 127 17.40 13.22 -17.20
C SER A 127 17.43 11.70 -17.22
N ARG A 128 17.73 11.08 -16.08
CA ARG A 128 17.79 9.62 -15.93
C ARG A 128 17.53 9.20 -14.49
N ILE A 129 17.21 7.92 -14.31
CA ILE A 129 17.11 7.28 -13.00
C ILE A 129 18.46 6.63 -12.67
N VAL A 130 19.03 6.95 -11.52
CA VAL A 130 20.26 6.33 -11.01
C VAL A 130 19.88 5.43 -9.83
N PHE A 131 20.08 4.13 -9.99
CA PHE A 131 19.91 3.17 -8.89
C PHE A 131 21.15 3.17 -8.00
N THR A 132 20.94 3.29 -6.69
CA THR A 132 21.96 3.33 -5.63
C THR A 132 21.49 2.56 -4.38
N ASP A 133 22.35 2.29 -3.41
CA ASP A 133 22.02 1.56 -2.16
C ASP A 133 22.15 2.41 -0.88
N VAL A 134 22.43 3.70 -1.01
CA VAL A 134 22.92 4.55 0.08
C VAL A 134 21.89 4.85 1.18
N ASP A 135 20.61 4.96 0.85
CA ASP A 135 19.57 5.51 1.73
C ASP A 135 18.32 4.60 1.82
N GLY A 136 18.51 3.33 2.16
CA GLY A 136 17.40 2.38 2.34
C GLY A 136 16.57 2.23 1.06
N CYS A 137 15.24 2.18 1.20
CA CYS A 137 14.31 2.21 0.05
C CYS A 137 13.72 3.62 -0.04
N ALA A 138 14.07 4.38 -1.09
CA ALA A 138 13.57 5.73 -1.27
C ALA A 138 13.67 6.20 -2.73
N SER A 139 12.82 7.14 -3.12
CA SER A 139 12.85 7.74 -4.46
C SER A 139 12.34 9.19 -4.47
N ASN A 140 12.81 9.98 -5.43
CA ASN A 140 12.15 11.23 -5.80
C ASN A 140 10.78 10.96 -6.45
N VAL A 141 9.89 11.96 -6.43
CA VAL A 141 8.58 11.88 -7.12
C VAL A 141 8.61 12.58 -8.48
N GLY A 142 8.36 11.79 -9.53
CA GLY A 142 8.35 12.24 -10.91
C GLY A 142 9.75 12.57 -11.45
N ARG A 143 9.80 13.03 -12.69
CA ARG A 143 11.01 13.48 -13.37
C ARG A 143 11.54 14.78 -12.76
N HIS A 144 12.85 14.87 -12.58
CA HIS A 144 13.50 16.10 -12.12
C HIS A 144 13.20 17.28 -13.07
N PRO A 145 12.70 18.42 -12.59
CA PRO A 145 12.21 19.52 -13.44
C PRO A 145 13.31 20.17 -14.29
N LEU A 146 14.56 20.13 -13.83
CA LEU A 146 15.72 20.67 -14.57
C LEU A 146 16.34 19.64 -15.54
N GLY A 147 15.81 18.42 -15.59
CA GLY A 147 16.36 17.34 -16.43
C GLY A 147 17.71 16.82 -15.96
N GLU A 148 17.96 16.84 -14.65
CA GLU A 148 19.14 16.27 -14.00
C GLU A 148 18.90 14.78 -13.66
N PRO A 149 19.95 13.99 -13.36
CA PRO A 149 19.76 12.66 -12.78
C PRO A 149 19.00 12.73 -11.45
N GLN A 150 18.16 11.74 -11.22
CA GLN A 150 17.48 11.53 -9.94
C GLN A 150 17.78 10.13 -9.41
N PHE A 151 17.70 9.95 -8.10
CA PHE A 151 18.14 8.73 -7.44
C PHE A 151 16.95 7.89 -6.99
N VAL A 152 17.09 6.58 -7.16
CA VAL A 152 16.23 5.57 -6.56
C VAL A 152 17.13 4.71 -5.69
N SER A 153 17.02 4.88 -4.39
CA SER A 153 17.77 4.11 -3.40
C SER A 153 17.06 2.78 -3.15
N LEU A 154 17.82 1.70 -3.26
CA LEU A 154 17.39 0.32 -3.04
C LEU A 154 18.50 -0.42 -2.30
N ALA A 155 18.50 -0.33 -0.98
CA ALA A 155 19.37 -1.16 -0.14
C ALA A 155 19.06 -2.67 -0.33
N PRO A 156 19.95 -3.59 0.06
CA PRO A 156 19.79 -5.04 -0.19
C PRO A 156 18.46 -5.63 0.29
N GLU A 157 17.87 -5.12 1.37
CA GLU A 157 16.55 -5.56 1.86
C GLU A 157 15.38 -5.12 0.98
N CYS A 158 15.57 -4.08 0.16
CA CYS A 158 14.59 -3.53 -0.77
C CYS A 158 14.49 -4.31 -2.07
N ILE A 159 15.41 -5.27 -2.31
CA ILE A 159 15.51 -6.03 -3.57
C ILE A 159 14.42 -7.11 -3.64
N ARG A 160 13.18 -6.65 -3.75
CA ARG A 160 11.96 -7.44 -3.96
C ARG A 160 11.14 -6.75 -5.03
N LEU A 161 10.56 -7.52 -5.95
CA LEU A 161 9.85 -7.00 -7.12
C LEU A 161 8.83 -5.90 -6.76
N GLY A 162 8.00 -6.13 -5.73
CA GLY A 162 7.00 -5.15 -5.30
C GLY A 162 7.58 -3.88 -4.68
N VAL A 163 8.65 -3.98 -3.89
CA VAL A 163 9.31 -2.79 -3.30
C VAL A 163 9.99 -1.97 -4.40
N ILE A 164 10.71 -2.61 -5.32
CA ILE A 164 11.31 -1.93 -6.46
C ILE A 164 10.23 -1.27 -7.33
N ALA A 165 9.11 -1.96 -7.59
CA ALA A 165 8.00 -1.40 -8.35
C ALA A 165 7.38 -0.17 -7.66
N HIS A 166 7.36 -0.15 -6.31
CA HIS A 166 6.92 1.00 -5.51
C HIS A 166 7.86 2.20 -5.68
N GLU A 167 9.17 2.00 -5.50
CA GLU A 167 10.15 3.09 -5.66
C GLU A 167 10.18 3.62 -7.10
N VAL A 168 10.09 2.74 -8.08
CA VAL A 168 9.96 3.14 -9.49
C VAL A 168 8.65 3.90 -9.72
N ALA A 169 7.55 3.54 -9.06
CA ALA A 169 6.30 4.29 -9.16
C ALA A 169 6.46 5.75 -8.67
N HIS A 170 7.20 5.96 -7.57
CA HIS A 170 7.57 7.31 -7.12
C HIS A 170 8.35 8.04 -8.21
N ALA A 171 9.43 7.47 -8.73
CA ALA A 171 10.23 8.08 -9.80
C ALA A 171 9.38 8.43 -11.04
N LEU A 172 8.33 7.65 -11.32
CA LEU A 172 7.38 7.90 -12.40
C LEU A 172 6.33 8.95 -12.08
N GLY A 173 6.08 9.28 -10.80
CA GLY A 173 5.21 10.38 -10.38
C GLY A 173 4.11 10.04 -9.38
N PHE A 174 4.12 8.85 -8.78
CA PHE A 174 3.13 8.47 -7.75
C PHE A 174 3.49 9.09 -6.41
N TRP A 175 2.48 9.65 -5.74
CA TRP A 175 2.49 9.82 -4.29
C TRP A 175 1.81 8.61 -3.63
N HIS A 176 1.94 8.50 -2.31
CA HIS A 176 1.26 7.44 -1.58
C HIS A 176 -0.26 7.56 -1.61
N GLU A 177 -0.96 6.42 -1.57
CA GLU A 177 -2.42 6.38 -1.57
C GLU A 177 -3.03 7.06 -0.33
N GLN A 178 -2.44 6.87 0.87
CA GLN A 178 -2.91 7.52 2.09
C GLN A 178 -2.56 9.02 2.17
N SER A 179 -1.86 9.58 1.18
CA SER A 179 -1.64 11.03 1.11
C SER A 179 -2.77 11.73 0.33
N ARG A 180 -3.66 10.98 -0.33
CA ARG A 180 -4.74 11.55 -1.14
C ARG A 180 -5.59 12.56 -0.35
N PRO A 181 -6.01 13.69 -0.96
CA PRO A 181 -6.87 14.69 -0.32
C PRO A 181 -8.17 14.12 0.27
N ASP A 182 -8.70 13.05 -0.34
CA ASP A 182 -9.98 12.42 -0.01
C ASP A 182 -9.87 11.14 0.82
N ARG A 183 -8.66 10.79 1.28
CA ARG A 183 -8.41 9.58 2.07
C ARG A 183 -9.33 9.44 3.29
N ASP A 184 -9.75 10.55 3.90
CA ASP A 184 -10.48 10.53 5.17
C ASP A 184 -11.89 9.92 5.01
N ASN A 185 -12.37 9.75 3.78
CA ASN A 185 -13.59 8.99 3.48
C ASN A 185 -13.38 7.47 3.59
N TYR A 186 -12.13 7.00 3.55
CA TYR A 186 -11.74 5.59 3.44
C TYR A 186 -10.92 5.11 4.64
N VAL A 187 -10.05 5.97 5.17
CA VAL A 187 -9.17 5.67 6.30
C VAL A 187 -9.22 6.79 7.35
N THR A 188 -8.97 6.43 8.60
CA THR A 188 -8.84 7.35 9.72
C THR A 188 -7.41 7.29 10.27
N VAL A 189 -6.73 8.43 10.29
CA VAL A 189 -5.40 8.59 10.89
C VAL A 189 -5.52 8.74 12.41
N ARG A 190 -4.75 7.94 13.17
CA ARG A 190 -4.66 7.99 14.64
C ARG A 190 -3.43 8.78 15.06
N TRP A 191 -3.55 10.11 15.03
CA TRP A 191 -2.49 11.06 15.38
C TRP A 191 -1.87 10.87 16.76
N GLU A 192 -2.63 10.30 17.69
CA GLU A 192 -2.21 9.94 19.05
C GLU A 192 -1.25 8.74 19.10
N ASN A 193 -1.30 7.87 18.08
CA ASN A 193 -0.51 6.64 18.02
C ASN A 193 0.75 6.78 17.15
N ILE A 194 0.89 7.89 16.42
CA ILE A 194 2.01 8.16 15.52
C ILE A 194 3.17 8.75 16.33
N ASP A 195 4.39 8.34 16.00
CA ASP A 195 5.61 8.95 16.53
C ASP A 195 5.62 10.47 16.31
N ARG A 196 6.13 11.22 17.29
CA ARG A 196 6.03 12.68 17.28
C ARG A 196 6.71 13.31 16.05
N GLU A 197 7.84 12.75 15.62
CA GLU A 197 8.64 13.28 14.51
C GLU A 197 8.07 12.84 13.16
N SER A 198 7.38 11.70 13.13
CA SER A 198 6.78 11.15 11.92
C SER A 198 5.38 11.68 11.57
N LYS A 199 4.81 12.61 12.35
CA LYS A 199 3.47 13.15 12.06
C LYS A 199 3.37 13.81 10.69
N GLY A 200 4.45 14.45 10.23
CA GLY A 200 4.52 15.04 8.89
C GLY A 200 4.25 14.05 7.77
N GLN A 201 4.56 12.76 7.96
CA GLN A 201 4.40 11.70 6.96
C GLN A 201 2.93 11.34 6.69
N PHE A 202 2.01 11.80 7.55
CA PHE A 202 0.57 11.61 7.38
C PHE A 202 -0.12 12.87 6.91
N LEU A 203 0.59 13.90 6.46
CA LEU A 203 -0.06 15.04 5.81
C LEU A 203 -0.70 14.60 4.50
N LYS A 204 -1.68 15.36 4.02
CA LYS A 204 -2.31 15.12 2.72
C LYS A 204 -1.65 15.99 1.68
N GLU A 205 -1.48 15.45 0.49
CA GLU A 205 -1.11 16.26 -0.66
C GLU A 205 -2.20 17.26 -0.99
N LEU A 206 -1.80 18.37 -1.61
CA LEU A 206 -2.75 19.39 -2.00
C LEU A 206 -3.47 19.02 -3.28
N PRO A 207 -4.78 19.31 -3.39
CA PRO A 207 -5.53 19.04 -4.61
C PRO A 207 -4.93 19.69 -5.86
N THR A 208 -4.16 20.77 -5.74
CA THR A 208 -3.53 21.43 -6.88
C THR A 208 -2.41 20.62 -7.52
N ASP A 209 -1.75 19.75 -6.75
CA ASP A 209 -0.43 19.20 -7.08
C ASP A 209 -0.52 17.73 -7.51
N VAL A 210 -1.65 17.10 -7.21
CA VAL A 210 -1.97 15.71 -7.54
C VAL A 210 -3.09 15.57 -8.59
N ASP A 211 -3.18 14.41 -9.25
CA ASP A 211 -4.19 13.98 -10.23
C ASP A 211 -4.52 12.49 -10.01
N ASP A 212 -5.78 12.08 -9.82
CA ASP A 212 -6.15 10.65 -9.69
C ASP A 212 -6.68 10.03 -10.98
N GLY A 213 -6.74 10.77 -12.09
CA GLY A 213 -7.24 10.25 -13.37
C GLY A 213 -8.67 9.67 -13.29
N GLY A 214 -9.45 10.04 -12.27
CA GLY A 214 -10.76 9.44 -11.98
C GLY A 214 -10.74 8.01 -11.42
N VAL A 215 -9.57 7.52 -10.97
CA VAL A 215 -9.41 6.19 -10.36
C VAL A 215 -9.82 6.25 -8.87
N PRO A 216 -10.67 5.31 -8.40
CA PRO A 216 -11.14 5.30 -7.01
C PRO A 216 -10.00 5.07 -6.00
N TYR A 217 -10.27 5.33 -4.72
CA TYR A 217 -9.33 4.99 -3.64
C TYR A 217 -9.15 3.48 -3.57
N ASP A 218 -7.89 3.04 -3.61
CA ASP A 218 -7.53 1.63 -3.65
C ASP A 218 -6.77 1.21 -2.39
N TYR A 219 -7.47 0.53 -1.48
CA TYR A 219 -6.86 -0.02 -0.27
C TYR A 219 -5.70 -0.97 -0.58
N GLY A 220 -5.74 -1.67 -1.71
CA GLY A 220 -4.70 -2.61 -2.12
C GLY A 220 -3.58 -2.00 -2.94
N SER A 221 -3.55 -0.68 -3.13
CA SER A 221 -2.46 -0.02 -3.83
C SER A 221 -1.11 -0.35 -3.20
N ILE A 222 -0.11 -0.61 -4.04
CA ILE A 222 1.26 -0.79 -3.57
C ILE A 222 1.80 0.47 -2.91
N MET A 223 1.22 1.63 -3.24
CA MET A 223 1.57 2.93 -2.68
C MET A 223 0.81 3.26 -1.39
N HIS A 224 0.00 2.34 -0.84
CA HIS A 224 -0.66 2.56 0.44
C HIS A 224 0.24 2.14 1.60
N TYR A 225 0.33 2.96 2.64
CA TYR A 225 0.99 2.59 3.89
C TYR A 225 0.40 1.37 4.58
N ARG A 226 1.23 0.71 5.37
CA ARG A 226 0.80 -0.30 6.34
C ARG A 226 -0.03 0.34 7.47
N SER A 227 -0.92 -0.46 8.05
CA SER A 227 -1.83 -0.05 9.14
C SER A 227 -1.13 0.48 10.41
N LYS A 228 0.11 0.07 10.66
CA LYS A 228 0.91 0.43 11.84
C LYS A 228 2.15 1.29 11.51
N ALA A 229 2.22 1.83 10.30
CA ALA A 229 3.38 2.62 9.87
C ALA A 229 3.66 3.76 10.86
N PHE A 230 4.93 3.96 11.23
CA PHE A 230 5.39 5.02 12.13
C PHE A 230 4.68 5.07 13.50
N SER A 231 4.24 3.92 14.01
CA SER A 231 3.63 3.89 15.33
C SER A 231 4.66 4.11 16.45
N ARG A 232 4.26 4.86 17.48
CA ARG A 232 5.04 5.03 18.72
C ARG A 232 5.22 3.72 19.50
N TYR A 233 4.33 2.74 19.29
CA TYR A 233 4.38 1.42 19.90
C TYR A 233 4.06 0.35 18.85
N GLU A 234 4.85 -0.73 18.80
CA GLU A 234 4.74 -1.78 17.77
C GLU A 234 3.33 -2.39 17.61
N ASP A 235 2.50 -2.35 18.66
CA ASP A 235 1.18 -2.95 18.69
C ASP A 235 0.04 -2.00 18.32
N LEU A 236 0.30 -0.72 18.04
CA LEU A 236 -0.74 0.27 17.74
C LEU A 236 -0.94 0.53 16.24
N PHE A 237 -2.21 0.66 15.83
CA PHE A 237 -2.56 1.13 14.49
C PHE A 237 -2.45 2.66 14.41
N THR A 238 -1.80 3.14 13.36
CA THR A 238 -1.75 4.55 12.98
C THR A 238 -2.76 4.86 11.88
N LEU A 239 -3.14 3.85 11.09
CA LEU A 239 -4.16 3.92 10.05
C LEU A 239 -5.21 2.84 10.24
N ASN A 240 -6.44 3.28 10.49
CA ASN A 240 -7.60 2.39 10.50
C ASN A 240 -8.37 2.57 9.20
N THR A 241 -8.77 1.49 8.55
CA THR A 241 -9.77 1.57 7.48
C THR A 241 -11.14 1.83 8.11
N ASN A 242 -11.94 2.67 7.45
CA ASN A 242 -13.31 2.98 7.91
C ASN A 242 -14.22 1.74 7.82
N ILE A 243 -13.86 0.79 6.96
CA ILE A 243 -14.47 -0.55 6.87
C ILE A 243 -13.41 -1.55 7.33
N ALA A 244 -13.59 -2.20 8.48
CA ALA A 244 -12.53 -3.01 9.09
C ALA A 244 -12.15 -4.26 8.27
N ASP A 245 -13.04 -4.78 7.42
CA ASP A 245 -12.74 -5.92 6.54
C ASP A 245 -11.65 -5.58 5.49
N TYR A 246 -11.35 -4.29 5.26
CA TYR A 246 -10.23 -3.83 4.44
C TYR A 246 -8.92 -3.63 5.23
N GLN A 247 -8.93 -3.79 6.56
CA GLN A 247 -7.78 -3.46 7.40
C GLN A 247 -6.54 -4.31 7.08
N LYS A 248 -6.74 -5.53 6.59
CA LYS A 248 -5.67 -6.45 6.14
C LYS A 248 -5.33 -6.34 4.65
N THR A 249 -6.06 -5.49 3.91
CA THR A 249 -5.80 -5.20 2.50
C THR A 249 -4.70 -4.14 2.34
N ILE A 250 -4.65 -3.16 3.24
CA ILE A 250 -3.71 -2.03 3.15
C ILE A 250 -2.26 -2.41 3.45
N GLY A 251 -1.31 -1.78 2.75
CA GLY A 251 0.12 -1.94 3.01
C GLY A 251 0.75 -3.21 2.43
N GLN A 252 0.09 -3.86 1.47
CA GLN A 252 0.69 -4.96 0.72
C GLN A 252 1.88 -4.45 -0.11
N ARG A 253 2.88 -5.32 -0.33
CA ARG A 253 4.10 -5.04 -1.11
C ARG A 253 4.43 -6.21 -2.05
N ASP A 254 3.41 -6.98 -2.44
CA ASP A 254 3.57 -8.16 -3.28
C ASP A 254 3.62 -7.76 -4.76
N GLN A 255 2.67 -6.93 -5.20
CA GLN A 255 2.54 -6.51 -6.60
C GLN A 255 1.77 -5.20 -6.75
N LEU A 256 1.88 -4.56 -7.92
CA LEU A 256 1.04 -3.42 -8.29
C LEU A 256 -0.44 -3.83 -8.31
N SER A 257 -1.29 -2.97 -7.76
CA SER A 257 -2.73 -3.18 -7.93
C SER A 257 -3.14 -2.89 -9.37
N PHE A 258 -4.29 -3.41 -9.79
CA PHE A 258 -4.81 -3.09 -11.12
C PHE A 258 -5.05 -1.58 -11.30
N ASN A 259 -5.46 -0.89 -10.23
CA ASN A 259 -5.70 0.55 -10.24
C ASN A 259 -4.42 1.39 -10.22
N ASP A 260 -3.31 0.89 -9.64
CA ASP A 260 -1.99 1.52 -9.80
C ASP A 260 -1.59 1.57 -11.29
N ILE A 261 -1.73 0.44 -11.97
CA ILE A 261 -1.40 0.33 -13.40
C ILE A 261 -2.38 1.15 -14.25
N ARG A 262 -3.68 1.12 -13.91
CA ARG A 262 -4.72 1.90 -14.59
C ARG A 262 -4.42 3.40 -14.51
N LEU A 263 -4.05 3.91 -13.33
CA LEU A 263 -3.70 5.31 -13.16
C LEU A 263 -2.48 5.68 -14.01
N MET A 264 -1.42 4.88 -13.95
CA MET A 264 -0.22 5.11 -14.77
C MET A 264 -0.57 5.20 -16.27
N ASN A 265 -1.41 4.29 -16.76
CA ASN A 265 -1.82 4.25 -18.16
C ASN A 265 -2.80 5.36 -18.56
N ILE A 266 -3.65 5.83 -17.63
CA ILE A 266 -4.49 7.02 -17.88
C ILE A 266 -3.61 8.26 -18.05
N ILE A 267 -2.56 8.40 -17.24
CA ILE A 267 -1.71 9.59 -17.25
C ILE A 267 -0.72 9.58 -18.42
N TYR A 268 0.00 8.48 -18.63
CA TYR A 268 1.06 8.42 -19.64
C TYR A 268 0.59 7.88 -21.00
N CYS A 269 -0.39 6.99 -21.01
CA CYS A 269 -0.65 6.11 -22.15
C CYS A 269 -2.04 6.27 -22.77
N SER A 270 -2.77 7.35 -22.42
CA SER A 270 -4.14 7.57 -22.90
C SER A 270 -4.26 7.61 -24.43
N ASN A 271 -3.17 7.99 -25.11
CA ASN A 271 -3.10 8.20 -26.55
C ASN A 271 -2.28 7.12 -27.27
N SER A 272 -1.86 6.05 -26.59
CA SER A 272 -1.05 4.99 -27.19
C SER A 272 -1.81 4.15 -28.22
N CYS A 273 -3.14 4.03 -28.07
CA CYS A 273 -3.98 3.25 -28.97
C CYS A 273 -4.89 4.14 -29.81
N PRO A 274 -5.07 3.84 -31.11
CA PRO A 274 -5.92 4.63 -32.01
C PRO A 274 -7.42 4.46 -31.74
N TYR A 275 -7.81 3.39 -31.03
CA TYR A 275 -9.20 3.10 -30.67
C TYR A 275 -9.28 2.56 -29.24
N LYS A 276 -10.47 2.65 -28.65
CA LYS A 276 -10.79 2.09 -27.33
C LYS A 276 -11.72 0.89 -27.50
N LEU A 277 -11.34 -0.23 -26.90
CA LEU A 277 -12.17 -1.43 -26.84
C LEU A 277 -13.24 -1.32 -25.74
N PRO A 278 -14.42 -1.95 -25.93
CA PRO A 278 -15.47 -2.01 -24.92
C PRO A 278 -15.14 -3.05 -23.84
N CYS A 279 -14.11 -2.77 -23.06
CA CYS A 279 -13.65 -3.65 -22.00
C CYS A 279 -14.69 -3.75 -20.87
N GLN A 280 -14.89 -4.97 -20.35
CA GLN A 280 -15.86 -5.23 -19.30
C GLN A 280 -15.21 -5.22 -17.92
N ARG A 281 -16.06 -5.14 -16.88
CA ARG A 281 -15.70 -5.39 -15.48
C ARG A 281 -14.58 -4.50 -14.91
N GLY A 282 -14.45 -3.28 -15.44
CA GLY A 282 -13.42 -2.32 -15.02
C GLY A 282 -12.11 -2.43 -15.81
N GLY A 283 -12.02 -3.35 -16.79
CA GLY A 283 -10.90 -3.42 -17.72
C GLY A 283 -10.80 -2.19 -18.63
N TYR A 284 -9.65 -2.03 -19.27
CA TYR A 284 -9.39 -0.96 -20.24
C TYR A 284 -8.47 -1.46 -21.37
N THR A 285 -8.40 -0.73 -22.48
CA THR A 285 -7.57 -1.14 -23.64
C THR A 285 -6.10 -1.19 -23.26
N ASP A 286 -5.43 -2.32 -23.50
CA ASP A 286 -4.01 -2.49 -23.18
C ASP A 286 -3.18 -1.53 -24.08
N PRO A 287 -2.44 -0.57 -23.51
CA PRO A 287 -1.75 0.46 -24.29
C PRO A 287 -0.60 -0.09 -25.14
N ARG A 288 -0.08 -1.29 -24.83
CA ARG A 288 0.90 -1.98 -25.69
C ARG A 288 0.26 -2.90 -26.71
N ARG A 289 -0.92 -3.42 -26.38
CA ARG A 289 -1.64 -4.41 -27.20
C ARG A 289 -3.06 -3.92 -27.42
N CYS A 290 -3.20 -2.94 -28.29
CA CYS A 290 -4.48 -2.27 -28.57
C CYS A 290 -5.60 -3.21 -29.02
N GLU A 291 -5.26 -4.43 -29.45
CA GLU A 291 -6.22 -5.46 -29.86
C GLU A 291 -6.87 -6.20 -28.68
N ARG A 292 -6.46 -5.96 -27.43
CA ARG A 292 -7.05 -6.61 -26.25
C ARG A 292 -7.20 -5.66 -25.07
N CYS A 293 -8.09 -6.04 -24.17
CA CYS A 293 -8.22 -5.37 -22.88
C CYS A 293 -7.19 -5.89 -21.88
N ARG A 294 -6.71 -4.99 -21.04
CA ARG A 294 -6.07 -5.34 -19.78
C ARG A 294 -7.16 -5.61 -18.75
N CYS A 295 -7.14 -6.80 -18.18
CA CYS A 295 -8.21 -7.29 -17.31
C CYS A 295 -7.84 -7.18 -15.83
N PRO A 296 -8.79 -6.79 -14.96
CA PRO A 296 -8.62 -6.92 -13.53
C PRO A 296 -8.37 -8.37 -13.12
N ASP A 297 -7.64 -8.54 -12.02
CA ASP A 297 -7.34 -9.86 -11.48
C ASP A 297 -8.64 -10.66 -11.25
N GLY A 298 -8.63 -11.92 -11.68
CA GLY A 298 -9.80 -12.78 -11.77
C GLY A 298 -10.44 -12.88 -13.15
N PHE A 299 -10.20 -11.95 -14.07
CA PHE A 299 -10.79 -11.98 -15.42
C PHE A 299 -9.75 -12.17 -16.52
N THR A 300 -10.21 -12.70 -17.66
CA THR A 300 -9.41 -12.95 -18.86
C THR A 300 -10.28 -12.81 -20.12
N GLY A 301 -9.70 -13.12 -21.28
CA GLY A 301 -10.33 -12.96 -22.58
C GLY A 301 -10.02 -11.60 -23.20
N LYS A 302 -10.39 -11.44 -24.47
CA LYS A 302 -10.10 -10.21 -25.24
C LYS A 302 -10.74 -8.98 -24.62
N LEU A 303 -11.92 -9.13 -24.02
CA LEU A 303 -12.73 -8.03 -23.47
C LEU A 303 -12.93 -8.13 -21.96
N CYS A 304 -12.20 -9.00 -21.25
CA CYS A 304 -12.38 -9.27 -19.82
C CYS A 304 -13.75 -9.86 -19.47
N ASP A 305 -14.31 -10.61 -20.40
CA ASP A 305 -15.62 -11.25 -20.35
C ASP A 305 -15.56 -12.68 -19.76
N GLN A 306 -14.37 -13.26 -19.67
CA GLN A 306 -14.16 -14.62 -19.19
C GLN A 306 -13.57 -14.61 -17.76
N ILE A 307 -13.89 -15.65 -16.99
CA ILE A 307 -13.28 -15.87 -15.68
C ILE A 307 -11.92 -16.56 -15.86
N MET A 308 -10.92 -16.12 -15.10
CA MET A 308 -9.62 -16.76 -15.09
C MET A 308 -9.75 -18.19 -14.54
N PRO A 309 -9.28 -19.21 -15.28
CA PRO A 309 -9.31 -20.59 -14.80
C PRO A 309 -8.39 -20.76 -13.59
N GLY A 310 -8.62 -21.82 -12.80
CA GLY A 310 -7.74 -22.17 -11.69
C GLY A 310 -6.32 -22.46 -12.16
N TYR A 311 -5.33 -22.00 -11.39
CA TYR A 311 -3.91 -22.31 -11.59
C TYR A 311 -3.39 -23.13 -10.41
N GLY A 312 -2.61 -24.18 -10.69
CA GLY A 312 -2.12 -25.11 -9.65
C GLY A 312 -3.21 -25.97 -8.98
N ALA A 313 -4.49 -25.79 -9.34
CA ALA A 313 -5.64 -26.52 -8.85
C ALA A 313 -6.83 -26.42 -9.83
N ASP A 314 -7.70 -27.45 -9.83
CA ASP A 314 -8.99 -27.40 -10.50
C ASP A 314 -10.04 -26.76 -9.58
N CYS A 315 -10.23 -25.45 -9.73
CA CYS A 315 -11.09 -24.63 -8.89
C CYS A 315 -11.50 -23.34 -9.61
N GLY A 316 -12.47 -22.62 -9.04
CA GLY A 316 -12.98 -21.37 -9.62
C GLY A 316 -14.18 -21.59 -10.55
N GLY A 317 -14.37 -20.64 -11.44
CA GLY A 317 -15.42 -20.67 -12.46
C GLY A 317 -16.61 -19.75 -12.17
N ARG A 318 -17.55 -19.71 -13.12
CA ARG A 318 -18.79 -18.94 -13.00
C ARG A 318 -19.86 -19.79 -12.31
N LEU A 319 -20.48 -19.25 -11.26
CA LEU A 319 -21.53 -19.92 -10.49
C LEU A 319 -22.81 -19.10 -10.49
N GLU A 320 -23.83 -19.60 -11.20
CA GLU A 320 -25.19 -19.07 -11.12
C GLU A 320 -25.83 -19.50 -9.80
N LEU A 321 -26.35 -18.54 -9.04
CA LEU A 321 -26.87 -18.74 -7.69
C LEU A 321 -28.41 -18.76 -7.68
N THR A 322 -28.95 -19.41 -6.67
CA THR A 322 -30.38 -19.39 -6.33
C THR A 322 -30.52 -19.07 -4.85
N SER A 323 -31.75 -19.09 -4.31
CA SER A 323 -31.97 -18.90 -2.86
C SER A 323 -31.37 -20.01 -1.98
N SER A 324 -30.99 -21.17 -2.56
CA SER A 324 -30.36 -22.26 -1.84
C SER A 324 -28.85 -22.04 -1.66
N TRP A 325 -28.33 -22.54 -0.54
CA TRP A 325 -26.91 -22.44 -0.24
C TRP A 325 -26.08 -23.36 -1.15
N LYS A 326 -25.13 -22.77 -1.87
CA LYS A 326 -24.04 -23.48 -2.55
C LYS A 326 -22.75 -23.35 -1.75
N ARG A 327 -21.89 -24.35 -1.84
CA ARG A 327 -20.60 -24.43 -1.12
C ARG A 327 -19.46 -24.11 -2.07
N ILE A 328 -18.51 -23.29 -1.61
CA ILE A 328 -17.20 -23.09 -2.24
C ILE A 328 -16.11 -23.33 -1.19
N THR A 329 -14.98 -23.89 -1.58
CA THR A 329 -13.87 -24.19 -0.66
C THR A 329 -12.54 -23.91 -1.32
N SER A 330 -11.50 -23.73 -0.51
CA SER A 330 -10.13 -23.84 -1.01
C SER A 330 -9.87 -25.24 -1.60
N PRO A 331 -8.89 -25.39 -2.50
CA PRO A 331 -8.48 -26.70 -2.99
C PRO A 331 -8.16 -27.65 -1.83
N ASN A 332 -8.52 -28.92 -1.98
CA ASN A 332 -8.31 -30.02 -1.02
C ASN A 332 -9.04 -29.94 0.34
N TYR A 333 -9.82 -28.89 0.62
CA TYR A 333 -10.54 -28.75 1.89
C TYR A 333 -11.38 -30.01 2.22
N PRO A 334 -11.32 -30.57 3.45
CA PRO A 334 -10.74 -30.01 4.68
C PRO A 334 -9.24 -30.29 4.89
N ARG A 335 -8.55 -30.89 3.92
CA ARG A 335 -7.08 -31.01 3.94
C ARG A 335 -6.45 -29.70 3.46
N GLU A 336 -5.15 -29.58 3.69
CA GLU A 336 -4.41 -28.38 3.34
C GLU A 336 -4.35 -28.14 1.83
N PHE A 337 -4.43 -26.86 1.44
CA PHE A 337 -4.12 -26.42 0.09
C PHE A 337 -2.59 -26.38 -0.13
N LYS A 338 -2.14 -26.33 -1.39
CA LYS A 338 -0.71 -26.23 -1.74
C LYS A 338 -0.35 -24.79 -2.08
N GLU A 339 0.94 -24.45 -1.95
CA GLU A 339 1.45 -23.17 -2.46
C GLU A 339 1.33 -23.07 -3.99
N GLY A 340 1.25 -21.83 -4.49
CA GLY A 340 1.11 -21.52 -5.91
C GLY A 340 -0.29 -21.80 -6.49
N GLN A 341 -1.31 -22.03 -5.66
CA GLN A 341 -2.67 -22.26 -6.13
C GLN A 341 -3.48 -20.97 -6.21
N GLU A 342 -4.19 -20.80 -7.32
CA GLU A 342 -5.04 -19.64 -7.58
C GLU A 342 -6.41 -20.08 -8.08
N CYS A 343 -7.46 -19.52 -7.51
CA CYS A 343 -8.84 -19.78 -7.93
C CYS A 343 -9.60 -18.48 -8.07
N SER A 344 -10.48 -18.38 -9.06
CA SER A 344 -11.32 -17.20 -9.28
C SER A 344 -12.76 -17.62 -9.50
N TRP A 345 -13.68 -17.20 -8.62
CA TRP A 345 -15.12 -17.48 -8.74
C TRP A 345 -15.90 -16.21 -9.04
N LEU A 346 -16.67 -16.22 -10.13
CA LEU A 346 -17.70 -15.21 -10.38
C LEU A 346 -19.06 -15.75 -9.97
N LEU A 347 -19.57 -15.23 -8.87
CA LEU A 347 -20.88 -15.57 -8.32
C LEU A 347 -21.91 -14.64 -8.94
N VAL A 348 -22.99 -15.19 -9.51
CA VAL A 348 -24.02 -14.40 -10.20
C VAL A 348 -25.39 -14.75 -9.66
N ALA A 349 -26.11 -13.73 -9.18
CA ALA A 349 -27.48 -13.82 -8.74
C ALA A 349 -28.45 -13.53 -9.89
N PRO A 350 -29.71 -14.02 -9.82
CA PRO A 350 -30.74 -13.64 -10.79
C PRO A 350 -31.01 -12.14 -10.80
N PRO A 351 -31.55 -11.58 -11.90
CA PRO A 351 -31.85 -10.16 -11.99
C PRO A 351 -32.68 -9.62 -10.81
N GLY A 352 -32.26 -8.49 -10.24
CA GLY A 352 -32.88 -7.87 -9.07
C GLY A 352 -32.55 -8.55 -7.73
N GLN A 353 -31.68 -9.55 -7.70
CA GLN A 353 -31.17 -10.19 -6.49
C GLN A 353 -29.70 -9.84 -6.26
N ARG A 354 -29.21 -10.12 -5.04
CA ARG A 354 -27.82 -9.86 -4.63
C ARG A 354 -27.20 -11.13 -4.06
N VAL A 355 -25.89 -11.25 -4.23
CA VAL A 355 -25.09 -12.38 -3.71
C VAL A 355 -24.83 -12.16 -2.23
N GLN A 356 -25.11 -13.18 -1.43
CA GLN A 356 -24.69 -13.29 -0.04
C GLN A 356 -23.59 -14.35 0.07
N LEU A 357 -22.48 -14.01 0.71
CA LEU A 357 -21.40 -14.93 1.08
C LEU A 357 -21.24 -14.97 2.61
N ARG A 358 -21.02 -16.17 3.16
CA ARG A 358 -20.56 -16.34 4.56
C ARG A 358 -19.53 -17.45 4.68
N PHE A 359 -18.53 -17.24 5.54
CA PHE A 359 -17.61 -18.29 5.95
C PHE A 359 -18.21 -19.14 7.06
N TYR A 360 -17.81 -20.40 7.15
CA TYR A 360 -18.18 -21.30 8.24
C TYR A 360 -17.12 -22.40 8.38
N GLY A 361 -17.18 -23.18 9.46
CA GLY A 361 -16.16 -24.18 9.76
C GLY A 361 -14.77 -23.56 9.95
N GLU A 362 -13.72 -24.38 9.85
CA GLU A 362 -12.35 -23.91 10.07
C GLU A 362 -11.85 -23.01 8.93
N PHE A 363 -11.14 -21.96 9.32
CA PHE A 363 -10.51 -20.99 8.45
C PHE A 363 -9.06 -20.76 8.88
N GLU A 364 -8.12 -20.98 7.97
CA GLU A 364 -6.70 -20.74 8.20
C GLU A 364 -5.98 -20.42 6.89
N MET A 365 -5.38 -19.23 6.84
CA MET A 365 -4.48 -18.82 5.76
C MET A 365 -3.30 -18.04 6.33
N TYR A 366 -2.14 -18.11 5.69
CA TYR A 366 -0.92 -17.49 6.21
C TYR A 366 -1.01 -15.96 6.23
N CYS A 367 -0.62 -15.37 7.36
CA CYS A 367 -0.62 -13.92 7.56
C CYS A 367 0.52 -13.49 8.48
N LYS A 368 0.97 -12.24 8.31
CA LYS A 368 1.91 -11.59 9.24
C LYS A 368 1.11 -10.82 10.30
N VAL A 369 0.75 -11.50 11.39
CA VAL A 369 -0.09 -10.96 12.48
C VAL A 369 0.44 -9.62 13.01
N ARG A 370 1.75 -9.48 13.21
CA ARG A 370 2.36 -8.25 13.74
C ARG A 370 2.08 -7.03 12.86
N HIS A 371 2.12 -7.21 11.54
CA HIS A 371 1.93 -6.15 10.56
C HIS A 371 0.49 -6.03 10.06
N SER A 372 -0.42 -6.92 10.51
CA SER A 372 -1.80 -7.01 10.03
C SER A 372 -1.88 -7.17 8.51
N LEU A 373 -1.09 -8.08 7.94
CA LEU A 373 -1.01 -8.32 6.50
C LEU A 373 -1.33 -9.75 6.14
N CYS A 374 -2.11 -9.94 5.08
CA CYS A 374 -2.30 -11.24 4.47
C CYS A 374 -1.17 -11.55 3.49
N MET A 375 -0.61 -12.75 3.62
CA MET A 375 0.39 -13.27 2.68
C MET A 375 -0.31 -14.22 1.70
N ASP A 376 -1.09 -15.15 2.24
CA ASP A 376 -2.10 -15.91 1.50
C ASP A 376 -3.47 -15.36 1.87
N TYR A 377 -4.38 -15.23 0.90
CA TYR A 377 -5.67 -14.62 1.16
C TYR A 377 -6.80 -15.15 0.28
N ILE A 378 -8.00 -14.99 0.82
CA ILE A 378 -9.21 -14.87 0.01
C ILE A 378 -9.57 -13.39 -0.09
N GLU A 379 -9.68 -12.88 -1.32
CA GLU A 379 -10.10 -11.52 -1.62
C GLU A 379 -11.55 -11.53 -2.12
N ILE A 380 -12.40 -10.70 -1.52
CA ILE A 380 -13.80 -10.57 -1.90
C ILE A 380 -14.03 -9.18 -2.46
N ARG A 381 -14.38 -9.11 -3.75
CA ARG A 381 -14.81 -7.89 -4.43
C ARG A 381 -16.33 -7.90 -4.54
N ASN A 382 -16.96 -7.09 -3.71
CA ASN A 382 -18.41 -6.96 -3.61
C ASN A 382 -18.92 -5.63 -4.19
N SER A 383 -18.09 -4.87 -4.90
CA SER A 383 -18.41 -3.54 -5.44
C SER A 383 -18.80 -3.60 -6.93
N THR A 384 -19.27 -2.47 -7.47
CA THR A 384 -19.61 -2.32 -8.90
C THR A 384 -18.38 -2.31 -9.81
N ASP A 385 -17.20 -1.96 -9.28
CA ASP A 385 -15.95 -1.91 -10.05
C ASP A 385 -15.00 -3.02 -9.56
N PHE A 386 -14.88 -4.08 -10.35
CA PHE A 386 -13.98 -5.19 -10.04
C PHE A 386 -12.50 -4.86 -10.29
N ALA A 387 -12.19 -3.67 -10.83
CA ALA A 387 -10.83 -3.15 -10.89
C ALA A 387 -10.27 -2.81 -9.49
N ASN A 388 -11.13 -2.45 -8.53
CA ASN A 388 -10.69 -2.05 -7.20
C ASN A 388 -10.39 -3.25 -6.31
N THR A 389 -9.33 -3.17 -5.50
CA THR A 389 -8.95 -4.26 -4.61
C THR A 389 -10.04 -4.52 -3.57
N GLY A 390 -10.31 -5.79 -3.29
CA GLY A 390 -11.33 -6.24 -2.36
C GLY A 390 -10.88 -6.36 -0.90
N MET A 391 -11.79 -6.86 -0.07
CA MET A 391 -11.51 -7.22 1.32
C MET A 391 -10.69 -8.51 1.36
N ARG A 392 -9.54 -8.52 2.04
CA ARG A 392 -8.68 -9.69 2.19
C ARG A 392 -8.86 -10.36 3.54
N TYR A 393 -9.18 -11.65 3.52
CA TYR A 393 -9.30 -12.48 4.72
C TYR A 393 -8.16 -13.50 4.78
N CYS A 394 -7.54 -13.59 5.95
CA CYS A 394 -6.44 -14.50 6.27
C CYS A 394 -6.27 -14.59 7.80
N CYS A 395 -5.24 -15.32 8.24
CA CYS A 395 -5.01 -15.76 9.63
C CYS A 395 -5.98 -16.86 10.06
N TYR A 396 -5.77 -17.38 11.27
CA TYR A 396 -6.72 -18.30 11.91
C TYR A 396 -7.97 -17.57 12.40
N GLY A 397 -9.12 -18.24 12.29
CA GLY A 397 -10.39 -17.78 12.85
C GLY A 397 -11.39 -17.40 11.77
N THR A 398 -12.57 -18.01 11.85
CA THR A 398 -13.62 -17.88 10.85
C THR A 398 -14.24 -16.49 10.90
N PRO A 399 -14.22 -15.72 9.79
CA PRO A 399 -14.90 -14.43 9.73
C PRO A 399 -16.40 -14.60 10.01
N GLN A 400 -16.92 -13.80 10.94
CA GLN A 400 -18.32 -13.90 11.43
C GLN A 400 -19.30 -13.06 10.60
N SER A 401 -18.81 -12.08 9.83
CA SER A 401 -19.64 -11.22 8.99
C SER A 401 -20.11 -11.95 7.73
N SER A 402 -21.36 -11.69 7.35
CA SER A 402 -21.87 -12.06 6.01
C SER A 402 -21.67 -10.88 5.07
N ILE A 403 -21.17 -11.15 3.87
CA ILE A 403 -20.85 -10.13 2.88
C ILE A 403 -21.95 -10.12 1.81
N MET A 404 -22.38 -8.93 1.41
CA MET A 404 -23.37 -8.73 0.36
C MET A 404 -22.73 -8.00 -0.83
N SER A 405 -22.99 -8.47 -2.05
CA SER A 405 -22.59 -7.77 -3.28
C SER A 405 -23.39 -6.49 -3.47
N ALA A 406 -22.79 -5.40 -3.96
CA ALA A 406 -23.50 -4.17 -4.35
C ALA A 406 -24.46 -4.41 -5.52
N THR A 407 -24.08 -5.29 -6.44
CA THR A 407 -24.79 -5.66 -7.67
C THR A 407 -25.27 -7.11 -7.63
N GLU A 408 -25.69 -7.63 -8.78
CA GLU A 408 -26.07 -9.03 -8.99
C GLU A 408 -24.88 -9.98 -8.98
N ASP A 409 -23.64 -9.47 -8.99
CA ASP A 409 -22.42 -10.28 -9.04
C ASP A 409 -21.41 -9.98 -7.92
N MET A 410 -20.60 -11.00 -7.60
CA MET A 410 -19.51 -10.93 -6.63
C MET A 410 -18.33 -11.75 -7.16
N LEU A 411 -17.12 -11.19 -7.04
CA LEU A 411 -15.89 -11.90 -7.39
C LEU A 411 -15.18 -12.34 -6.12
N VAL A 412 -14.79 -13.61 -6.09
CA VAL A 412 -14.02 -14.21 -5.00
C VAL A 412 -12.72 -14.75 -5.58
N LEU A 413 -11.59 -14.30 -5.03
CA LEU A 413 -10.25 -14.71 -5.46
C LEU A 413 -9.57 -15.43 -4.32
N PHE A 414 -8.99 -16.59 -4.59
CA PHE A 414 -8.10 -17.28 -3.66
C PHE A 414 -6.69 -17.26 -4.24
N ARG A 415 -5.71 -16.84 -3.44
CA ARG A 415 -4.30 -16.78 -3.81
C ARG A 415 -3.45 -17.34 -2.65
N SER A 416 -2.59 -18.30 -2.97
CA SER A 416 -1.72 -19.01 -2.00
C SER A 416 -0.25 -18.92 -2.40
N PHE A 417 0.32 -17.72 -2.36
CA PHE A 417 1.67 -17.46 -2.87
C PHE A 417 2.80 -18.00 -1.96
N TYR A 418 2.54 -18.22 -0.67
CA TYR A 418 3.61 -18.39 0.31
C TYR A 418 3.68 -19.77 0.96
N ARG A 419 2.60 -20.29 1.55
CA ARG A 419 2.63 -21.55 2.32
C ARG A 419 1.31 -22.33 2.25
N SER A 420 1.33 -23.61 2.63
CA SER A 420 0.11 -24.40 2.83
C SER A 420 -0.67 -23.97 4.08
N GLY A 421 -1.96 -24.28 4.12
CA GLY A 421 -2.82 -24.10 5.30
C GLY A 421 -4.15 -24.83 5.14
N ARG A 422 -4.97 -24.91 6.20
CA ARG A 422 -6.28 -25.59 6.15
C ARG A 422 -7.24 -24.94 5.14
N GLY A 423 -7.06 -23.65 4.85
CA GLY A 423 -7.85 -22.93 3.85
C GLY A 423 -9.19 -22.48 4.39
N PHE A 424 -10.24 -22.58 3.56
CA PHE A 424 -11.56 -22.07 3.91
C PHE A 424 -12.69 -22.93 3.35
N GLN A 425 -13.85 -22.84 3.98
CA GLN A 425 -15.13 -23.18 3.37
C GLN A 425 -16.10 -22.00 3.52
N ALA A 426 -16.81 -21.69 2.44
CA ALA A 426 -17.80 -20.64 2.40
C ALA A 426 -19.09 -21.11 1.71
N GLN A 427 -20.17 -20.44 2.05
CA GLN A 427 -21.52 -20.71 1.56
C GLN A 427 -22.05 -19.45 0.88
N VAL A 428 -22.64 -19.63 -0.30
CA VAL A 428 -23.09 -18.54 -1.17
C VAL A 428 -24.52 -18.79 -1.63
N ARG A 429 -25.33 -17.73 -1.76
CA ARG A 429 -26.70 -17.78 -2.29
C ARG A 429 -27.15 -16.41 -2.81
N ALA A 430 -28.24 -16.39 -3.58
CA ALA A 430 -28.92 -15.19 -4.02
C ALA A 430 -30.07 -14.80 -3.08
N LEU A 431 -30.26 -13.49 -2.86
CA LEU A 431 -31.35 -12.95 -2.05
C LEU A 431 -32.03 -11.75 -2.75
N PRO A 432 -33.37 -11.61 -2.70
CA PRO A 432 -34.08 -10.47 -3.27
C PRO A 432 -33.65 -9.12 -2.69
N ALA A 433 -33.45 -8.08 -3.50
CA ALA A 433 -32.98 -6.76 -3.05
C ALA A 433 -34.06 -5.88 -2.34
N SER A 434 -34.92 -6.47 -1.52
CA SER A 434 -36.08 -5.81 -0.87
C SER A 434 -35.93 -5.56 0.63
N GLY A 435 -34.74 -5.79 1.19
CA GLY A 435 -34.55 -5.73 2.65
C GLY A 435 -34.37 -4.31 3.19
N SER A 436 -34.93 -4.06 4.38
CA SER A 436 -34.61 -2.87 5.19
C SER A 436 -33.90 -3.26 6.48
N PHE A 437 -32.86 -2.52 6.84
CA PHE A 437 -32.14 -2.76 8.10
C PHE A 437 -32.88 -2.09 9.26
N LEU A 438 -33.03 -2.83 10.36
CA LEU A 438 -33.34 -2.23 11.66
C LEU A 438 -32.14 -1.41 12.17
N GLY A 439 -32.37 -0.68 13.26
CA GLY A 439 -31.31 0.06 13.94
C GLY A 439 -30.14 -0.85 14.34
N TRP A 440 -28.96 -0.25 14.45
CA TRP A 440 -27.77 -0.93 14.95
C TRP A 440 -27.95 -1.40 16.39
N SER A 441 -27.44 -2.59 16.70
CA SER A 441 -27.27 -3.03 18.08
C SER A 441 -26.25 -2.15 18.81
N GLN A 442 -26.22 -2.28 20.13
CA GLN A 442 -25.06 -1.81 20.90
C GLN A 442 -23.78 -2.51 20.42
N TRP A 443 -22.66 -1.82 20.58
CA TRP A 443 -21.34 -2.36 20.33
C TRP A 443 -21.03 -3.49 21.31
N SER A 444 -20.38 -4.55 20.84
CA SER A 444 -19.83 -5.58 21.70
C SER A 444 -18.71 -5.02 22.59
N GLU A 445 -18.35 -5.79 23.62
CA GLU A 445 -17.06 -5.61 24.27
C GLU A 445 -15.93 -5.79 23.26
N CYS A 446 -14.78 -5.20 23.59
CA CYS A 446 -13.62 -5.29 22.75
C CYS A 446 -13.02 -6.70 22.80
N SER A 447 -12.67 -7.27 21.64
CA SER A 447 -12.05 -8.60 21.59
C SER A 447 -10.68 -8.68 22.27
N ALA A 448 -10.05 -7.53 22.55
CA ALA A 448 -8.83 -7.42 23.33
C ALA A 448 -8.96 -6.27 24.34
N SER A 449 -8.34 -6.43 25.52
CA SER A 449 -8.35 -5.41 26.57
C SER A 449 -7.26 -4.34 26.40
N CYS A 450 -6.29 -4.57 25.50
CA CYS A 450 -5.17 -3.69 25.20
C CYS A 450 -4.64 -3.96 23.77
N GLY A 451 -3.79 -3.06 23.27
CA GLY A 451 -3.16 -3.11 21.95
C GLY A 451 -4.15 -2.83 20.82
N ALA A 452 -3.66 -2.52 19.61
CA ALA A 452 -4.55 -2.31 18.47
C ALA A 452 -4.98 -3.60 17.78
N CYS A 453 -5.10 -4.71 18.51
CA CYS A 453 -5.67 -5.96 18.00
C CYS A 453 -7.13 -6.16 18.42
N GLY A 454 -7.66 -5.28 19.28
CA GLY A 454 -9.04 -5.30 19.70
C GLY A 454 -9.97 -4.88 18.56
N VAL A 455 -11.00 -5.67 18.31
CA VAL A 455 -12.10 -5.33 17.40
C VAL A 455 -13.39 -5.51 18.17
N ARG A 456 -14.29 -4.53 18.08
CA ARG A 456 -15.65 -4.67 18.56
C ARG A 456 -16.59 -4.64 17.38
N HIS A 457 -17.70 -5.33 17.53
CA HIS A 457 -18.66 -5.52 16.46
C HIS A 457 -20.03 -5.04 16.93
N ARG A 458 -20.77 -4.38 16.06
CA ARG A 458 -22.22 -4.20 16.21
C ARG A 458 -22.91 -4.74 14.99
N ARG A 459 -24.15 -5.15 15.15
CA ARG A 459 -24.91 -5.82 14.10
C ARG A 459 -26.29 -5.22 13.99
N ARG A 460 -26.86 -5.28 12.80
CA ARG A 460 -28.26 -4.92 12.54
C ARG A 460 -28.96 -6.06 11.84
N ILE A 461 -30.27 -6.14 12.05
CA ILE A 461 -31.10 -7.20 11.48
C ILE A 461 -31.68 -6.69 10.17
N CYS A 462 -31.53 -7.49 9.12
CA CYS A 462 -32.16 -7.24 7.84
C CYS A 462 -33.53 -7.91 7.83
N VAL A 463 -34.58 -7.16 7.50
CA VAL A 463 -35.96 -7.65 7.44
C VAL A 463 -36.48 -7.48 6.01
N GLY A 464 -37.17 -8.50 5.49
CA GLY A 464 -37.87 -8.41 4.21
C GLY A 464 -37.03 -8.66 2.94
N GLY A 465 -35.77 -9.10 3.05
CA GLY A 465 -34.95 -9.44 1.87
C GLY A 465 -33.44 -9.26 2.10
N ALA A 466 -32.74 -8.77 1.07
CA ALA A 466 -31.36 -8.31 1.09
C ALA A 466 -31.32 -6.80 1.29
N CYS A 467 -30.69 -6.37 2.37
CA CYS A 467 -30.60 -4.97 2.73
C CYS A 467 -29.38 -4.28 2.10
N ILE A 468 -29.50 -2.99 1.84
CA ILE A 468 -28.40 -2.15 1.34
C ILE A 468 -27.55 -1.64 2.50
N GLY A 469 -26.25 -1.92 2.44
CA GLY A 469 -25.25 -1.59 3.45
C GLY A 469 -24.82 -2.78 4.32
N GLU A 470 -23.91 -2.54 5.26
CA GLU A 470 -23.29 -3.61 6.04
C GLU A 470 -24.22 -4.18 7.12
N ARG A 471 -24.30 -5.50 7.27
CA ARG A 471 -25.10 -6.14 8.36
C ARG A 471 -24.38 -6.10 9.69
N SER A 472 -23.06 -6.08 9.64
CA SER A 472 -22.17 -5.99 10.77
C SER A 472 -21.23 -4.83 10.53
N GLU A 473 -21.08 -3.97 11.50
CA GLU A 473 -20.04 -2.97 11.53
C GLU A 473 -19.02 -3.42 12.55
N SER A 474 -17.78 -3.17 12.24
CA SER A 474 -16.68 -3.47 13.15
C SER A 474 -15.75 -2.28 13.18
N GLU A 475 -15.23 -2.01 14.36
CA GLU A 475 -14.23 -0.99 14.55
C GLU A 475 -13.16 -1.49 15.49
N VAL A 476 -11.94 -1.01 15.27
CA VAL A 476 -10.83 -1.27 16.18
C VAL A 476 -11.12 -0.60 17.51
N CYS A 477 -10.98 -1.36 18.59
CA CYS A 477 -11.11 -0.93 19.98
C CYS A 477 -9.84 -1.28 20.77
N ALA A 478 -9.77 -0.85 22.03
CA ALA A 478 -8.56 -0.86 22.87
C ALA A 478 -7.45 0.06 22.33
N ARG A 479 -7.40 1.26 22.90
CA ARG A 479 -6.47 2.35 22.49
C ARG A 479 -5.23 2.45 23.37
N ILE A 480 -5.07 1.49 24.30
CA ILE A 480 -4.00 1.49 25.29
C ILE A 480 -3.02 0.39 24.89
N PRO A 481 -1.70 0.66 24.79
CA PRO A 481 -0.69 -0.36 24.53
C PRO A 481 -0.78 -1.54 25.51
N CYS A 482 -0.47 -2.76 25.05
CA CYS A 482 -0.49 -3.93 25.92
C CYS A 482 0.73 -4.02 26.85
N LYS A 483 0.53 -4.00 28.17
CA LYS A 483 1.60 -4.21 29.15
C LYS A 483 2.36 -5.52 28.89
N GLY A 484 3.67 -5.44 28.68
CA GLY A 484 4.57 -6.60 28.59
C GLY A 484 5.26 -6.75 27.23
N PHE A 485 5.42 -7.98 26.75
CA PHE A 485 6.22 -8.34 25.57
C PHE A 485 5.82 -7.61 24.26
N CYS A 486 4.60 -7.04 24.19
CA CYS A 486 4.10 -6.30 23.04
C CYS A 486 4.24 -4.76 23.16
N THR A 487 4.51 -4.21 24.35
CA THR A 487 4.84 -2.79 24.56
C THR A 487 6.34 -2.56 24.38
N ARG A 488 6.84 -2.64 23.15
CA ARG A 488 8.15 -2.07 22.85
C ARG A 488 7.95 -0.62 22.41
N LYS A 489 8.41 0.30 23.26
CA LYS A 489 8.55 1.71 22.90
C LYS A 489 9.74 1.81 21.94
N THR A 490 9.55 2.47 20.80
CA THR A 490 10.69 2.96 20.03
C THR A 490 11.39 4.03 20.88
N PHE A 491 12.68 3.87 21.21
CA PHE A 491 13.39 4.88 22.01
C PHE A 491 13.43 6.18 21.20
N GLU A 492 12.94 7.23 21.84
CA GLU A 492 13.15 8.62 21.45
C GLU A 492 14.62 8.95 21.73
N GLN A 493 15.47 9.06 20.70
CA GLN A 493 16.71 9.82 20.86
C GLN A 493 16.36 11.30 20.76
N THR A 494 16.09 11.94 21.91
CA THR A 494 16.04 13.41 22.00
C THR A 494 17.44 13.98 21.84
N ARG A 495 17.91 14.10 20.60
CA ARG A 495 18.93 15.05 20.17
C ARG A 495 18.46 15.67 18.88
N CYS A 496 18.56 16.99 18.75
CA CYS A 496 18.21 17.67 17.52
C CYS A 496 18.93 17.02 16.34
N GLY A 497 18.19 16.40 15.42
CA GLY A 497 18.72 15.96 14.13
C GLY A 497 19.12 17.16 13.28
N GLY A 498 20.18 17.00 12.48
CA GLY A 498 20.63 18.00 11.51
C GLY A 498 21.75 18.95 11.96
N LEU A 499 22.22 19.77 11.02
CA LEU A 499 23.46 20.57 11.02
C LEU A 499 23.51 21.73 12.04
N LEU A 500 23.18 21.48 13.32
CA LEU A 500 23.48 22.37 14.44
C LEU A 500 24.33 21.70 15.53
N ALA A 501 24.57 20.39 15.42
CA ALA A 501 25.53 19.67 16.29
C ALA A 501 27.02 19.94 15.95
N LEU A 502 27.33 21.05 15.26
CA LEU A 502 28.71 21.47 14.93
C LEU A 502 29.11 22.81 15.56
N PHE A 503 28.26 23.41 16.38
CA PHE A 503 28.68 24.52 17.23
C PHE A 503 28.74 24.03 18.68
N ASP A 504 29.96 23.73 19.12
CA ASP A 504 30.26 23.55 20.53
C ASP A 504 29.78 24.79 21.32
N GLY A 505 28.98 24.56 22.36
CA GLY A 505 28.82 25.54 23.44
C GLY A 505 27.50 26.31 23.58
N MET A 506 26.35 25.86 23.08
CA MET A 506 25.06 26.45 23.49
C MET A 506 24.00 25.40 23.86
N GLU A 507 23.61 25.40 25.14
CA GLU A 507 22.40 24.72 25.61
C GLU A 507 21.14 25.39 25.03
N CYS A 508 20.29 24.62 24.36
CA CYS A 508 18.99 25.08 23.87
C CYS A 508 18.05 25.38 25.06
N LYS A 509 17.94 26.65 25.43
CA LYS A 509 16.85 27.14 26.30
C LYS A 509 15.50 26.95 25.61
N ARG A 510 14.57 26.32 26.32
CA ARG A 510 13.14 26.28 26.00
C ARG A 510 12.59 27.71 25.91
N HIS A 511 12.08 28.11 24.75
CA HIS A 511 11.05 29.14 24.69
C HIS A 511 9.69 28.47 24.48
N ILE A 512 8.95 28.39 25.59
CA ILE A 512 7.52 28.13 25.60
C ILE A 512 6.86 29.43 25.13
N PHE A 513 6.21 29.44 23.97
CA PHE A 513 5.28 30.51 23.63
C PHE A 513 4.00 30.27 24.43
N PHE A 514 3.86 31.00 25.55
CA PHE A 514 2.57 31.23 26.19
C PHE A 514 1.84 32.33 25.40
N PHE A 515 0.60 32.04 25.02
CA PHE A 515 -0.39 33.06 24.66
C PHE A 515 -0.59 33.99 25.86
N PRO A 516 -0.55 35.33 25.73
CA PRO A 516 -0.96 36.20 26.82
C PRO A 516 -2.49 36.33 26.81
N GLU A 517 -3.14 35.71 27.80
CA GLU A 517 -4.45 36.15 28.26
C GLU A 517 -4.29 37.48 29.02
N ILE A 518 -5.15 38.41 28.63
CA ILE A 518 -5.49 39.65 29.31
C ILE A 518 -6.12 39.28 30.67
N LEU A 519 -5.65 39.90 31.78
CA LEU A 519 -6.49 40.47 32.87
C LEU A 519 -5.65 40.98 34.07
N ASN A 520 -5.81 42.28 34.34
CA ASN A 520 -5.83 43.02 35.62
C ASN A 520 -4.99 42.56 36.84
N THR A 521 -4.26 43.53 37.43
CA THR A 521 -4.53 44.13 38.77
C THR A 521 -3.47 45.21 39.10
N THR A 522 -3.85 46.49 39.23
CA THR A 522 -3.80 47.30 40.48
C THR A 522 -2.48 47.18 41.24
N LEU A 523 -1.60 48.20 41.26
CA LEU A 523 -1.68 49.44 42.05
C LEU A 523 -0.53 50.36 41.62
#